data_AF-A0A0B7HTS5-F1
#
_entry.id   AF-A0A0B7HTS5-F1
#
_cell.length_a   1.000
_cell.length_b   1.000
_cell.length_c   1.000
_cell.angle_alpha   90.00
_cell.angle_beta   90.00
_cell.angle_gamma   90.00
#
_symmetry.space_group_name_H-M   'P 1'
#
loop_
_entity.id
_entity.type
_entity.pdbx_description
1 polymer ?
#
loop_
_entity_poly.entity_id
_entity_poly.type
_entity_poly.pdbx_seq_one_letter_code
_entity_poly.pdbx_strand_id
1 'polypeptide(L)'
;MPKSYAEKIAQVKVLIDGLRESKDALPAGITEEAIDELENLRNEVEKLNSEQESLKAELKKKTEEATQKQKQMEERSSKMRKRIKIDYEQSMWRKYGIEDKR
;
A
#
# COMPACT_ATOMS: atom_id res chain seq x y z
N MET A 1 4.94 17.46 19.08
CA MET A 1 4.41 16.70 17.93
C MET A 1 5.50 16.60 16.88
N PRO A 2 5.83 15.41 16.35
CA PRO A 2 6.77 15.30 15.23
C PRO A 2 6.14 15.94 13.97
N LYS A 3 6.95 16.66 13.19
CA LYS A 3 6.52 17.28 11.92
C LYS A 3 5.99 16.21 10.97
N SER A 4 4.88 16.51 10.30
CA SER A 4 4.31 15.70 9.23
C SER A 4 5.27 15.61 8.04
N TYR A 5 5.02 14.64 7.17
CA TYR A 5 5.76 14.47 5.92
C TYR A 5 5.76 15.77 5.07
N ALA A 6 4.58 16.35 4.84
CA ALA A 6 4.44 17.57 4.04
C ALA A 6 5.21 18.75 4.64
N GLU A 7 5.17 18.92 5.96
CA GLU A 7 5.94 19.96 6.65
C GLU A 7 7.44 19.78 6.50
N LYS A 8 7.95 18.54 6.51
CA LYS A 8 9.38 18.26 6.30
C LYS A 8 9.81 18.61 4.87
N ILE A 9 9.03 18.18 3.86
CA ILE A 9 9.32 18.47 2.45
C ILE A 9 9.25 19.97 2.14
N ALA A 10 8.28 20.67 2.72
CA ALA A 10 8.15 22.12 2.59
C ALA A 10 9.34 22.86 3.23
N GLN A 11 9.78 22.43 4.42
CA GLN A 11 10.95 23.04 5.07
C GLN A 11 12.25 22.82 4.31
N VAL A 12 12.46 21.62 3.76
CA VAL A 12 13.64 21.34 2.92
C VAL A 12 13.61 22.23 1.67
N LYS A 13 12.43 22.44 1.08
CA LYS A 13 12.29 23.38 -0.05
C LYS A 13 12.70 24.80 0.33
N VAL A 14 12.16 25.31 1.44
CA VAL A 14 12.50 26.67 1.94
C VAL A 14 14.01 26.80 2.20
N LEU A 15 14.66 25.75 2.72
CA LEU A 15 16.11 25.73 2.90
C LEU A 15 16.86 25.80 1.56
N ILE A 16 16.49 24.98 0.58
CA ILE A 16 17.10 24.98 -0.76
C ILE A 16 16.92 26.36 -1.42
N ASP A 17 15.71 26.91 -1.38
CA ASP A 17 15.38 28.21 -1.98
C ASP A 17 16.24 29.32 -1.36
N GLY A 18 16.34 29.37 -0.03
CA GLY A 18 17.17 30.37 0.67
C GLY A 18 18.67 30.23 0.38
N LEU A 19 19.17 29.01 0.23
CA LEU A 19 20.57 28.76 -0.14
C LEU A 19 20.83 29.18 -1.59
N ARG A 20 19.91 28.93 -2.52
CA ARG A 20 20.03 29.35 -3.93
C ARG A 20 19.95 30.85 -4.12
N GLU A 21 19.10 31.54 -3.36
CA GLU A 21 19.04 33.00 -3.35
C GLU A 21 20.34 33.63 -2.82
N SER A 22 21.07 32.93 -1.96
CA SER A 22 22.30 33.40 -1.30
C SER A 22 23.58 32.84 -1.92
N LYS A 23 23.57 32.45 -3.21
CA LYS A 23 24.67 31.74 -3.88
C LYS A 23 26.06 32.42 -3.78
N ASP A 24 26.09 33.75 -3.77
CA ASP A 24 27.34 34.53 -3.70
C ASP A 24 27.90 34.63 -2.26
N ALA A 25 27.14 34.15 -1.26
CA ALA A 25 27.46 34.23 0.16
C ALA A 25 27.06 32.94 0.91
N LEU A 26 27.30 31.77 0.30
CA LEU A 26 27.00 30.49 0.92
C LEU A 26 27.78 30.31 2.24
N PRO A 27 27.15 29.72 3.28
CA PRO A 27 27.84 29.35 4.51
C PRO A 27 29.01 28.41 4.24
N ALA A 28 30.08 28.54 5.04
CA ALA A 28 31.26 27.70 4.91
C ALA A 28 30.92 26.20 4.98
N GLY A 29 31.35 25.44 3.98
CA GLY A 29 31.12 24.00 3.88
C GLY A 29 29.84 23.60 3.14
N ILE A 30 29.03 24.54 2.67
CA ILE A 30 27.90 24.27 1.76
C ILE A 30 28.34 24.60 0.34
N THR A 31 28.22 23.64 -0.58
CA THR A 31 28.52 23.82 -2.00
C THR A 31 27.25 23.76 -2.84
N GLU A 32 27.32 24.25 -4.07
CA GLU A 32 26.19 24.16 -5.01
C GLU A 32 25.83 22.70 -5.30
N GLU A 33 26.82 21.81 -5.40
CA GLU A 33 26.60 20.38 -5.60
C GLU A 33 25.79 19.77 -4.44
N ALA A 34 26.09 20.15 -3.19
CA ALA A 34 25.35 19.66 -2.04
C ALA A 34 23.88 20.16 -2.04
N ILE A 35 23.63 21.36 -2.55
CA ILE A 35 22.27 21.90 -2.70
C ILE A 35 21.50 21.11 -3.78
N ASP A 36 22.16 20.82 -4.90
CA ASP A 36 21.57 20.05 -6.00
C ASP A 36 21.28 18.60 -5.60
N GLU A 37 22.19 17.95 -4.88
CA GLU A 37 21.96 16.62 -4.29
C GLU A 37 20.75 16.63 -3.35
N LEU A 38 20.62 17.64 -2.50
CA LEU A 38 19.48 17.78 -1.59
C LEU A 38 18.16 18.00 -2.33
N GLU A 39 18.16 18.80 -3.40
CA GLU A 39 16.97 19.00 -4.24
C GLU A 39 16.55 17.71 -4.94
N ASN A 40 17.52 16.97 -5.50
CA ASN A 40 17.27 15.68 -6.14
C ASN A 40 16.67 14.68 -5.15
N LEU A 41 17.24 14.56 -3.95
CA LEU A 41 16.71 13.71 -2.89
C LEU A 41 15.29 14.13 -2.48
N ARG A 42 15.03 15.43 -2.32
CA ARG A 42 13.68 15.93 -2.02
C ARG A 42 12.68 15.49 -3.08
N ASN A 43 13.02 15.65 -4.36
CA ASN A 43 12.15 15.31 -5.49
C ASN A 43 11.91 13.79 -5.56
N GLU A 44 12.93 12.97 -5.32
CA GLU A 44 12.81 11.52 -5.26
C GLU A 44 11.89 11.08 -4.12
N VAL A 45 12.00 11.69 -2.94
CA VAL A 45 11.12 11.40 -1.81
C VAL A 45 9.67 11.78 -2.09
N GLU A 46 9.41 12.88 -2.80
CA GLU A 46 8.05 13.25 -3.26
C GLU A 46 7.48 12.24 -4.26
N LYS A 47 8.30 11.79 -5.20
CA LYS A 47 7.93 10.76 -6.18
C LYS A 47 7.59 9.44 -5.49
N LEU A 48 8.48 8.94 -4.64
CA LEU A 48 8.30 7.67 -3.92
C LEU A 48 7.06 7.70 -3.01
N ASN A 49 6.78 8.84 -2.36
CA ASN A 49 5.56 8.98 -1.56
C ASN A 49 4.29 8.92 -2.44
N SER A 50 4.31 9.57 -3.61
CA SER A 50 3.18 9.53 -4.54
C SER A 50 2.93 8.11 -5.07
N GLU A 51 3.99 7.39 -5.41
CA GLU A 51 3.92 5.97 -5.80
C GLU A 51 3.38 5.10 -4.66
N GLN A 52 3.84 5.35 -3.42
CA GLN A 52 3.35 4.63 -2.24
C GLN A 52 1.84 4.83 -2.03
N GLU A 53 1.34 6.05 -2.14
CA GLU A 53 -0.10 6.33 -2.00
C GLU A 53 -0.93 5.66 -3.11
N SER A 54 -0.42 5.64 -4.34
CA SER A 54 -1.04 4.91 -5.44
C SER A 54 -1.12 3.39 -5.16
N LEU A 55 -0.01 2.79 -4.69
CA LEU A 55 0.05 1.37 -4.34
C LEU A 55 -0.89 1.02 -3.19
N LYS A 56 -1.02 1.89 -2.18
CA LYS A 56 -1.99 1.71 -1.08
C LYS A 56 -3.43 1.69 -1.60
N ALA A 57 -3.77 2.59 -2.53
CA ALA A 57 -5.10 2.62 -3.14
C ALA A 57 -5.38 1.34 -3.95
N GLU A 58 -4.41 0.87 -4.73
CA GLU A 58 -4.54 -0.38 -5.49
C GLU A 58 -4.67 -1.61 -4.58
N LEU A 59 -3.85 -1.69 -3.53
CA LEU A 59 -3.91 -2.76 -2.55
C LEU A 59 -5.29 -2.83 -1.88
N LYS A 60 -5.86 -1.67 -1.50
CA LYS A 60 -7.20 -1.60 -0.93
C LYS A 60 -8.24 -2.18 -1.90
N LYS A 61 -8.23 -1.73 -3.16
CA LYS A 61 -9.14 -2.21 -4.20
C LYS A 61 -9.02 -3.72 -4.41
N LYS A 62 -7.80 -4.25 -4.48
CA LYS A 62 -7.55 -5.69 -4.67
C LYS A 62 -7.96 -6.52 -3.47
N THR A 63 -7.78 -5.99 -2.26
CA THR A 63 -8.23 -6.64 -1.03
C THR A 63 -9.75 -6.74 -0.98
N GLU A 64 -10.46 -5.68 -1.36
CA GLU A 64 -11.92 -5.69 -1.46
C GLU A 64 -12.42 -6.71 -2.50
N GLU A 65 -11.80 -6.73 -3.69
CA GLU A 65 -12.10 -7.70 -4.75
C GLU A 65 -11.90 -9.15 -4.28
N ALA A 66 -10.74 -9.45 -3.67
CA ALA A 66 -10.43 -10.78 -3.14
C ALA A 66 -11.42 -11.21 -2.05
N THR A 67 -11.74 -10.31 -1.12
CA THR A 67 -12.69 -10.55 -0.03
C THR A 67 -14.08 -10.89 -0.58
N GLN A 68 -14.55 -10.15 -1.58
CA GLN A 68 -15.85 -10.42 -2.22
C GLN A 68 -15.87 -11.79 -2.91
N LYS A 69 -14.81 -12.14 -3.65
CA LYS A 69 -14.70 -13.44 -4.32
C LYS A 69 -14.64 -14.60 -3.33
N GLN A 70 -13.91 -14.44 -2.23
CA GLN A 70 -13.86 -15.44 -1.17
C GLN A 70 -15.24 -15.68 -0.57
N LYS A 71 -15.98 -14.62 -0.23
CA LYS A 71 -17.35 -14.74 0.28
C LYS A 71 -18.27 -15.47 -0.71
N GLN A 72 -18.22 -15.11 -2.00
CA GLN A 72 -19.01 -15.78 -3.03
C GLN A 72 -18.68 -17.27 -3.15
N MET A 73 -17.39 -17.62 -3.06
CA MET A 73 -16.94 -19.01 -3.09
C MET A 73 -17.43 -19.79 -1.87
N GLU A 74 -17.33 -19.22 -0.68
CA GLU A 74 -17.83 -19.82 0.57
C GLU A 74 -19.35 -20.03 0.52
N GLU A 75 -20.12 -19.04 0.08
CA GLU A 75 -21.57 -19.16 -0.07
C GLU A 75 -21.98 -20.25 -1.08
N ARG A 76 -21.34 -20.27 -2.25
CA ARG A 76 -21.62 -21.26 -3.30
C ARG A 76 -21.25 -22.67 -2.83
N SER A 77 -20.06 -22.83 -2.26
CA SER A 77 -19.61 -24.14 -1.76
C SER A 77 -20.48 -24.63 -0.61
N SER A 78 -20.94 -23.76 0.30
CA SER A 78 -21.88 -24.12 1.36
C SER A 78 -23.22 -24.63 0.80
N LYS A 79 -23.79 -23.94 -0.19
CA LYS A 79 -25.02 -24.38 -0.88
C LYS A 79 -24.84 -25.75 -1.55
N MET A 80 -23.72 -25.95 -2.26
CA MET A 80 -23.41 -27.22 -2.92
C MET A 80 -23.25 -28.36 -1.90
N ARG A 81 -22.52 -28.13 -0.80
CA ARG A 81 -22.37 -29.12 0.29
C ARG A 81 -23.71 -29.48 0.90
N LYS A 82 -24.59 -28.51 1.18
CA LYS A 82 -25.95 -28.76 1.68
C LYS A 82 -26.75 -29.64 0.72
N ARG A 83 -26.67 -29.38 -0.58
CA ARG A 83 -27.37 -30.20 -1.59
C ARG A 83 -26.87 -31.63 -1.62
N ILE A 84 -25.55 -31.84 -1.55
CA ILE A 84 -24.94 -33.17 -1.48
C ILE A 84 -25.43 -33.93 -0.23
N LYS A 85 -25.51 -33.26 0.93
CA LYS A 85 -26.03 -33.86 2.16
C LYS A 85 -27.50 -34.27 2.09
N ILE A 86 -28.30 -33.60 1.24
CA ILE A 86 -29.72 -33.92 1.02
C ILE A 86 -29.87 -35.09 0.02
N ASP A 87 -29.10 -35.08 -1.06
CA ASP A 87 -29.28 -35.99 -2.19
C ASP A 87 -28.56 -37.34 -2.03
N TYR A 88 -27.51 -37.39 -1.20
CA TYR A 88 -26.67 -38.57 -1.02
C TYR A 88 -26.59 -39.02 0.44
N GLU A 89 -26.51 -40.33 0.63
CA GLU A 89 -26.22 -40.96 1.92
C GLU A 89 -24.82 -40.58 2.46
N GLN A 90 -24.68 -40.58 3.79
CA GLN A 90 -23.51 -40.03 4.50
C GLN A 90 -22.19 -40.71 4.12
N SER A 91 -22.23 -42.01 3.78
CA SER A 91 -21.06 -42.79 3.31
C SER A 91 -20.42 -42.16 2.06
N MET A 92 -21.20 -41.47 1.23
CA MET A 92 -20.76 -40.86 -0.03
C MET A 92 -20.21 -39.44 0.15
N TRP A 93 -20.41 -38.80 1.30
CA TRP A 93 -20.03 -37.40 1.53
C TRP A 93 -18.53 -37.17 1.46
N ARG A 94 -17.74 -38.15 1.92
CA ARG A 94 -16.28 -38.07 1.95
C ARG A 94 -15.66 -37.90 0.56
N LYS A 95 -16.30 -38.46 -0.48
CA LYS A 95 -15.91 -38.27 -1.89
C LYS A 95 -15.95 -36.80 -2.32
N TYR A 96 -16.80 -35.99 -1.69
CA TYR A 96 -16.96 -34.56 -1.98
C TYR A 96 -16.20 -33.67 -0.98
N GLY A 97 -15.27 -34.24 -0.20
CA GLY A 97 -14.52 -33.50 0.81
C GLY A 97 -15.41 -32.93 1.90
N ILE A 98 -16.52 -33.58 2.21
CA ILE A 98 -17.40 -33.28 3.34
C ILE A 98 -17.05 -34.28 4.44
N GLU A 99 -16.33 -33.79 5.44
CA GLU A 99 -16.08 -34.54 6.68
C GLU A 99 -17.12 -34.06 7.71
N ASP A 100 -17.87 -35.00 8.28
CA ASP A 100 -18.69 -34.67 9.46
C ASP A 100 -17.77 -34.62 10.66
N LYS A 101 -17.81 -33.51 11.40
CA LYS A 101 -17.23 -33.49 12.74
C LYS A 101 -18.11 -34.37 13.62
N ARG A 102 -17.50 -35.42 14.18
CA ARG A 102 -18.07 -36.13 15.33
C ARG A 102 -18.30 -35.17 16.49
#